data_AF-A0A224A0X8-F1
#
_entry.id   AF-A0A224A0X8-F1
#
_cell.length_a   1.000
_cell.length_b   1.000
_cell.length_c   1.000
_cell.angle_alpha   90.00
_cell.angle_beta   90.00
_cell.angle_gamma   90.00
#
_symmetry.space_group_name_H-M   'P 1'
#
loop_
_entity.id
_entity.type
_entity.pdbx_description
1 polymer ?
#
loop_
_entity_poly.entity_id
_entity_poly.type
_entity_poly.pdbx_seq_one_letter_code
_entity_poly.pdbx_strand_id
1 'polypeptide(L)'
;DISGGVHPLLQIGPSTDVISGEGKILTAGGIDTHVHLISPSQIVEALATGLTTVGGGGIGPSEGTKATTVTPGAWHLEKIHRSIDPFPINLLLLGKGNTVSMAG
;
A
#
# COMPACT_ATOMS: atom_id res chain seq x y z
N ASP A 1 -32.86 18.56 -6.95
CA ASP A 1 -34.09 19.36 -6.86
C ASP A 1 -33.98 20.73 -7.52
N ILE A 2 -32.91 21.49 -7.28
CA ILE A 2 -32.76 22.86 -7.81
C ILE A 2 -31.73 23.03 -8.94
N SER A 3 -30.92 21.99 -9.23
CA SER A 3 -29.91 22.00 -10.29
C SER A 3 -30.24 20.96 -11.36
N GLY A 4 -30.05 21.32 -12.63
CA GLY A 4 -30.21 20.41 -13.76
C GLY A 4 -28.98 19.51 -13.99
N GLY A 5 -29.18 18.33 -14.58
CA GLY A 5 -28.09 17.46 -15.05
C GLY A 5 -27.30 16.69 -13.98
N VAL A 6 -27.77 16.66 -12.73
CA VAL A 6 -27.08 15.93 -11.64
C VAL A 6 -27.20 14.42 -11.85
N HIS A 7 -26.06 13.72 -11.89
CA HIS A 7 -26.04 12.26 -12.00
C HIS A 7 -26.69 11.60 -10.75
N PRO A 8 -27.51 10.54 -10.90
CA PRO A 8 -28.23 9.94 -9.78
C PRO A 8 -27.36 9.47 -8.61
N LEU A 9 -26.12 9.03 -8.89
CA LEU A 9 -25.16 8.57 -7.88
C LEU A 9 -24.30 9.70 -7.26
N LEU A 10 -24.52 10.98 -7.62
CA LEU A 10 -23.70 12.11 -7.19
C LEU A 10 -24.51 13.19 -6.43
N GLN A 11 -25.56 12.80 -5.73
CA GLN A 11 -26.35 13.72 -4.91
C GLN A 11 -25.60 14.10 -3.63
N ILE A 12 -25.51 15.40 -3.33
CA ILE A 12 -24.99 15.92 -2.06
C ILE A 12 -26.17 16.10 -1.11
N GLY A 13 -26.10 15.49 0.08
CA GLY A 13 -27.16 15.54 1.09
C GLY A 13 -26.64 15.78 2.51
N PRO A 14 -27.51 15.67 3.52
CA PRO A 14 -27.16 15.95 4.92
C PRO A 14 -26.03 15.07 5.51
N SER A 15 -25.72 13.95 4.86
CA SER A 15 -24.66 13.02 5.28
C SER A 15 -23.44 13.02 4.36
N THR A 16 -23.33 14.01 3.47
CA THR A 16 -22.19 14.16 2.56
C THR A 16 -21.19 15.16 3.15
N ASP A 17 -19.95 14.73 3.33
CA ASP A 17 -18.83 15.64 3.64
C ASP A 17 -18.20 16.20 2.35
N VAL A 18 -17.53 17.35 2.45
CA VAL A 18 -17.01 18.09 1.29
C VAL A 18 -15.53 18.39 1.43
N ILE A 19 -14.74 17.95 0.45
CA ILE A 19 -13.34 18.33 0.29
C ILE A 19 -13.22 19.24 -0.94
N SER A 20 -12.73 20.48 -0.77
CA SER A 20 -12.60 21.43 -1.87
C SER A 20 -11.43 21.08 -2.80
N GLY A 21 -11.73 20.84 -4.08
CA GLY A 21 -10.75 20.57 -5.14
C GLY A 21 -10.44 21.76 -6.06
N GLU A 22 -11.00 22.94 -5.80
CA GLU A 22 -10.82 24.11 -6.66
C GLU A 22 -9.34 24.51 -6.77
N GLY A 23 -8.85 24.64 -8.02
CA GLY A 23 -7.45 24.97 -8.29
C GLY A 23 -6.44 23.87 -7.91
N LYS A 24 -6.90 22.64 -7.65
CA LYS A 24 -6.05 21.47 -7.33
C LYS A 24 -6.05 20.46 -8.46
N ILE A 25 -5.00 19.64 -8.49
CA ILE A 25 -4.94 18.42 -9.31
C ILE A 25 -5.18 17.25 -8.36
N LEU A 26 -6.11 16.37 -8.73
CA LEU A 26 -6.34 15.11 -8.05
C LEU A 26 -5.79 13.97 -8.91
N THR A 27 -4.94 13.13 -8.33
CA THR A 27 -4.44 11.91 -8.94
C THR A 27 -4.90 10.70 -8.13
N ALA A 28 -4.87 9.52 -8.75
CA ALA A 28 -4.87 8.29 -7.97
C ALA A 28 -3.63 8.25 -7.06
N GLY A 29 -3.71 7.50 -5.97
CA GLY A 29 -2.53 7.19 -5.17
C GLY A 29 -1.57 6.30 -5.96
N GLY A 30 -0.27 6.54 -5.81
CA GLY A 30 0.76 5.75 -6.48
C GLY A 30 0.87 4.32 -5.94
N ILE A 31 1.39 3.44 -6.79
CA ILE A 31 1.67 2.03 -6.49
C ILE A 31 3.16 1.80 -6.74
N ASP A 32 3.91 1.47 -5.69
CA ASP A 32 5.30 1.02 -5.81
C ASP A 32 5.33 -0.49 -5.70
N THR A 33 5.75 -1.17 -6.77
CA THR A 33 5.77 -2.65 -6.82
C THR A 33 7.12 -3.26 -6.48
N HIS A 34 8.12 -2.45 -6.08
CA HIS A 34 9.47 -2.92 -5.76
C HIS A 34 9.96 -2.30 -4.45
N VAL A 35 9.35 -2.71 -3.35
CA VAL A 35 9.71 -2.21 -2.02
C VAL A 35 10.50 -3.25 -1.22
N HIS A 36 11.68 -2.85 -0.76
CA HIS A 36 12.42 -3.61 0.26
C HIS A 36 11.97 -3.12 1.64
N LEU A 37 11.29 -3.98 2.41
CA LEU A 37 10.76 -3.66 3.74
C LEU A 37 11.87 -3.68 4.80
N ILE A 38 12.79 -2.72 4.70
CA ILE A 38 13.97 -2.58 5.57
C ILE A 38 13.60 -1.87 6.88
N SER A 39 12.74 -0.85 6.81
CA SER A 39 12.34 -0.02 7.94
C SER A 39 10.88 0.44 7.80
N PRO A 40 10.10 0.51 8.89
CA PRO A 40 8.77 1.11 8.89
C PRO A 40 8.76 2.59 8.44
N SER A 41 9.89 3.30 8.60
CA SER A 41 10.00 4.70 8.15
C SER A 41 9.75 4.86 6.65
N GLN A 42 10.03 3.84 5.84
CA GLN A 42 9.77 3.87 4.39
C GLN A 42 8.26 3.94 4.08
N ILE A 43 7.40 3.38 4.94
CA ILE A 43 5.95 3.45 4.78
C ILE A 43 5.44 4.87 5.02
N VAL A 44 6.01 5.57 6.01
CA VAL A 44 5.68 6.97 6.28
C VAL A 44 6.10 7.85 5.09
N GLU A 45 7.30 7.63 4.56
CA GLU A 45 7.79 8.36 3.38
C GLU A 45 6.95 8.08 2.12
N ALA A 46 6.55 6.81 1.92
CA ALA A 46 5.69 6.42 0.82
C ALA A 46 4.36 7.20 0.84
N LEU A 47 3.69 7.27 2.00
CA LEU A 47 2.47 8.04 2.16
C LEU A 47 2.68 9.54 1.93
N ALA A 48 3.78 10.11 2.46
CA ALA A 48 4.12 11.51 2.30
C ALA A 48 4.37 11.92 0.82
N THR A 49 4.78 10.96 0.00
CA THR A 49 5.08 11.15 -1.44
C THR A 49 3.91 10.74 -2.35
N GLY A 50 2.74 10.43 -1.79
CA GLY A 50 1.52 10.13 -2.55
C GLY A 50 1.37 8.67 -2.97
N LEU A 51 2.21 7.76 -2.45
CA LEU A 51 2.00 6.32 -2.60
C LEU A 51 0.93 5.85 -1.61
N THR A 52 0.05 4.97 -2.07
CA THR A 52 -1.02 4.37 -1.23
C THR A 52 -0.96 2.85 -1.22
N THR A 53 -0.12 2.27 -2.07
CA THR A 53 0.06 0.82 -2.18
C THR A 53 1.54 0.51 -2.35
N VAL A 54 2.03 -0.47 -1.59
CA VAL A 54 3.39 -1.00 -1.71
C VAL A 54 3.36 -2.50 -1.98
N GLY A 55 4.18 -2.94 -2.92
CA GLY A 55 4.41 -4.34 -3.26
C GLY A 55 5.88 -4.69 -3.07
N GLY A 56 6.17 -5.76 -2.34
CA GLY A 56 7.55 -6.10 -2.04
C GLY A 56 7.70 -7.10 -0.90
N GLY A 57 8.83 -7.04 -0.20
CA GLY A 57 9.11 -7.99 0.88
C GLY A 57 10.34 -7.60 1.69
N GLY A 58 10.48 -8.28 2.82
CA GLY A 58 11.53 -8.03 3.79
C GLY A 58 11.14 -8.46 5.20
N ILE A 59 12.11 -8.51 6.09
CA ILE A 59 11.94 -8.79 7.53
C ILE A 59 12.64 -7.75 8.41
N GLY A 60 12.73 -6.50 7.94
CA GLY A 60 13.57 -5.47 8.55
C GLY A 60 15.00 -5.50 8.01
N PRO A 61 16.02 -5.00 8.75
CA PRO A 61 17.34 -4.67 8.22
C PRO A 61 18.29 -5.88 8.04
N SER A 62 17.75 -7.06 7.71
CA SER A 62 18.55 -8.24 7.39
C SER A 62 19.27 -8.08 6.04
N GLU A 63 20.41 -8.75 5.85
CA GLU A 63 21.11 -8.77 4.56
C GLU A 63 20.23 -9.31 3.43
N GLY A 64 19.37 -10.30 3.72
CA GLY A 64 18.40 -10.82 2.76
C GLY A 64 17.40 -9.77 2.29
N THR A 65 16.87 -8.96 3.21
CA THR A 65 15.97 -7.85 2.88
C THR A 65 16.67 -6.76 2.07
N LYS A 66 17.92 -6.42 2.43
CA LYS A 66 18.70 -5.42 1.69
C LYS A 66 18.93 -5.84 0.24
N ALA A 67 19.09 -7.15 0.00
CA ALA A 67 19.35 -7.69 -1.32
C ALA A 67 18.06 -8.02 -2.11
N THR A 68 16.98 -8.41 -1.45
CA THR A 68 15.80 -9.00 -2.11
C THR A 68 14.49 -8.50 -1.51
N THR A 69 13.46 -8.32 -2.33
CA THR A 69 12.09 -7.97 -1.92
C THR A 69 11.34 -9.20 -1.43
N VAL A 70 11.92 -9.94 -0.48
CA VAL A 70 11.43 -11.26 -0.05
C VAL A 70 11.15 -11.28 1.44
N THR A 71 9.96 -11.75 1.80
CA THR A 71 9.58 -12.15 3.16
C THR A 71 9.58 -13.69 3.23
N PRO A 72 10.63 -14.32 3.79
CA PRO A 72 10.88 -15.74 3.59
C PRO A 72 10.05 -16.65 4.50
N GLY A 73 9.16 -17.43 3.89
CA GLY A 73 8.41 -18.50 4.59
C GLY A 73 7.19 -18.00 5.39
N ALA A 74 6.31 -18.94 5.74
CA ALA A 74 4.99 -18.66 6.31
C ALA A 74 5.05 -17.82 7.60
N TRP A 75 5.98 -18.13 8.51
CA TRP A 75 6.10 -17.41 9.77
C TRP A 75 6.46 -15.93 9.56
N HIS A 76 7.42 -15.62 8.69
CA HIS A 76 7.79 -14.22 8.42
C HIS A 76 6.66 -13.48 7.69
N LEU A 77 5.96 -14.15 6.76
CA LEU A 77 4.81 -13.57 6.08
C LEU A 77 3.74 -13.14 7.09
N GLU A 78 3.38 -14.01 8.03
CA GLU A 78 2.42 -13.69 9.10
C GLU A 78 2.89 -12.53 9.98
N LYS A 79 4.17 -12.53 10.40
CA LYS A 79 4.71 -11.47 11.26
C LYS A 79 4.74 -10.11 10.56
N ILE A 80 5.17 -10.07 9.31
CA ILE A 80 5.26 -8.83 8.56
C ILE A 80 3.88 -8.30 8.20
N HIS A 81 2.95 -9.17 7.81
CA HIS A 81 1.57 -8.77 7.57
C HIS A 81 0.94 -8.10 8.81
N ARG A 82 1.11 -8.70 10.00
CA ARG A 82 0.66 -8.07 11.26
C ARG A 82 1.38 -6.78 11.61
N SER A 83 2.68 -6.68 11.29
CA SER A 83 3.46 -5.47 11.62
C SER A 83 3.02 -4.22 10.85
N ILE A 84 2.29 -4.40 9.73
CA ILE A 84 1.82 -3.32 8.87
C ILE A 84 0.42 -2.82 9.26
N ASP A 85 -0.31 -3.54 10.13
CA ASP A 85 -1.66 -3.21 10.59
C ASP A 85 -1.85 -1.76 11.11
N PRO A 86 -0.85 -1.13 11.78
CA PRO A 86 -0.96 0.26 12.21
C PRO A 86 -0.87 1.31 11.09
N PHE A 87 -0.46 0.93 9.87
CA PHE A 87 -0.23 1.87 8.78
C PHE A 87 -1.40 1.88 7.78
N PRO A 88 -1.87 3.07 7.35
CA PRO A 88 -2.94 3.19 6.37
C PRO A 88 -2.40 3.00 4.94
N ILE A 89 -1.82 1.82 4.65
CA ILE A 89 -1.25 1.49 3.34
C ILE A 89 -1.73 0.12 2.85
N ASN A 90 -1.98 0.01 1.55
CA ASN A 90 -2.25 -1.29 0.95
C ASN A 90 -0.93 -2.05 0.75
N LEU A 91 -0.92 -3.36 1.00
CA LEU A 91 0.29 -4.18 0.93
C LEU A 91 0.10 -5.41 0.04
N LEU A 92 1.05 -5.62 -0.88
CA LEU A 92 1.30 -6.90 -1.53
C LEU A 92 2.63 -7.47 -1.00
N LEU A 93 2.59 -8.63 -0.34
CA LEU A 93 3.76 -9.23 0.32
C LEU A 93 4.30 -10.43 -0.48
N LEU A 94 5.58 -10.40 -0.83
CA LEU A 94 6.23 -11.36 -1.71
C LEU A 94 7.03 -12.41 -0.91
N GLY A 95 6.80 -13.69 -1.21
CA GLY A 95 7.55 -14.82 -0.66
C GLY A 95 8.85 -15.08 -1.42
N LYS A 96 9.62 -16.08 -0.95
CA LYS A 96 10.83 -16.52 -1.65
C LYS A 96 10.46 -17.50 -2.76
N GLY A 97 10.66 -17.10 -4.01
CA GLY A 97 10.41 -17.97 -5.17
C GLY A 97 11.56 -18.93 -5.50
N ASN A 98 12.75 -18.75 -4.92
CA ASN A 98 13.91 -19.59 -5.20
C ASN A 98 13.79 -20.94 -4.47
N THR A 99 13.26 -21.93 -5.17
CA THR A 99 13.17 -23.32 -4.71
C THR A 99 13.40 -24.26 -5.89
N VAL A 100 13.94 -25.44 -5.60
CA VAL A 100 14.01 -26.57 -6.56
C VAL A 100 13.01 -27.67 -6.17
N SER A 101 12.26 -27.46 -5.08
CA SER A 101 11.18 -28.34 -4.67
C SER A 101 10.03 -28.24 -5.67
N MET A 102 9.54 -29.38 -6.13
CA MET A 102 8.31 -29.44 -6.93
C MET A 102 7.08 -29.00 -6.12
N ALA A 103 7.12 -29.10 -4.79
CA ALA A 103 6.02 -28.75 -3.91
C ALA A 103 6.00 -27.27 -3.49
N GLY A 104 7.07 -26.51 -3.82
CA GLY A 104 7.38 -25.23 -3.16
C GLY A 104 8.36 -25.42 -2.02
#